data_AF-A0A2E6LLF5-F1
#
_entry.id   AF-A0A2E6LLF5-F1
#
_cell.length_a   1.000
_cell.length_b   1.000
_cell.length_c   1.000
_cell.angle_alpha   90.00
_cell.angle_beta   90.00
_cell.angle_gamma   90.00
#
_symmetry.space_group_name_H-M   'P 1'
#
loop_
_entity.id
_entity.type
_entity.pdbx_description
1 polymer ?
#
loop_
_entity_poly.entity_id
_entity_poly.type
_entity_poly.pdbx_seq_one_letter_code
_entity_poly.pdbx_strand_id
1 'polypeptide(L)'
;MELLATHEIAQNALPRKPIRTANGVAPISVLVGPYPCPGECIFCPQDSGMPKSYLSSEPIGRFALKHEFDPFEQVSARIRAYRLQRHLTNKFELLILGGTWTSYPLDYQDWFMKRCIDAMNGFEAGSLNEAVAANADAEFRNVTTAIETRPEHITEKTIHRLRRQGVTKVQIGIPTLRDDLLVLTRRGHTVEQALVAVGRLRRGGFKIGVEWMPNLPGSMPQADAEEYQRFWSEPGLRPDDIKILPCRVLPNTPLMDLYRQGRHRPYTRRELVWLIGECLKATPDFARVARVGRQFPMSECRDEQPTNLYQLAQAELEFPFGGGGLRRLEIRGSDEAPGECVPECESYESEGGMNYFLSLRTRRGGKIVGFTRLFCPTDQAGVAVIRALNVVGPSAQLGDAQGGSAQHGGVGSFLLSTAERIAGLRGFDGICMNSAIGVRAYYERRGYVLAGREFELLRKRFAVA
;
A
#
# COMPACT_ATOMS: atom_id res chain seq x y z
N MET A 1 -6.09 -33.17 -35.71
CA MET A 1 -5.02 -32.16 -35.64
C MET A 1 -5.52 -30.78 -35.23
N GLU A 2 -6.73 -30.35 -35.61
CA GLU A 2 -7.32 -29.07 -35.16
C GLU A 2 -7.61 -28.99 -33.64
N LEU A 3 -7.94 -30.12 -32.99
CA LEU A 3 -8.14 -30.21 -31.54
C LEU A 3 -6.83 -30.11 -30.71
N LEU A 4 -5.67 -30.39 -31.30
CA LEU A 4 -4.37 -30.25 -30.65
C LEU A 4 -3.81 -28.83 -30.80
N ALA A 5 -4.05 -28.19 -31.97
CA ALA A 5 -3.72 -26.79 -32.19
C ALA A 5 -4.50 -25.84 -31.27
N THR A 6 -5.78 -26.14 -31.01
CA THR A 6 -6.60 -25.38 -30.05
C THR A 6 -6.17 -25.59 -28.59
N HIS A 7 -5.62 -26.76 -28.26
CA HIS A 7 -5.09 -27.03 -26.92
C HIS A 7 -3.75 -26.31 -26.65
N GLU A 8 -2.88 -26.17 -27.67
CA GLU A 8 -1.67 -25.35 -27.61
C GLU A 8 -1.97 -23.85 -27.55
N ILE A 9 -3.00 -23.37 -28.27
CA ILE A 9 -3.47 -21.98 -28.19
C ILE A 9 -4.05 -21.69 -26.79
N ALA A 10 -4.82 -22.62 -26.21
CA ALA A 10 -5.40 -22.48 -24.87
C ALA A 10 -4.34 -22.51 -23.75
N GLN A 11 -3.32 -23.37 -23.84
CA GLN A 11 -2.20 -23.37 -22.87
C GLN A 11 -1.28 -22.15 -23.03
N ASN A 12 -1.18 -21.59 -24.23
CA ASN A 12 -0.48 -20.34 -24.49
C ASN A 12 -1.26 -19.10 -24.01
N ALA A 13 -2.58 -19.16 -23.87
CA ALA A 13 -3.39 -18.04 -23.38
C ALA A 13 -3.35 -17.87 -21.86
N LEU A 14 -2.96 -18.91 -21.12
CA LEU A 14 -2.99 -18.90 -19.65
C LEU A 14 -1.65 -18.42 -19.05
N PRO A 15 -1.68 -17.55 -18.02
CA PRO A 15 -0.47 -17.11 -17.34
C PRO A 15 0.27 -18.30 -16.72
N ARG A 16 1.57 -18.41 -16.99
CA ARG A 16 2.40 -19.57 -16.56
C ARG A 16 2.54 -19.70 -15.03
N LYS A 17 2.30 -18.61 -14.28
CA LYS A 17 2.18 -18.59 -12.82
C LYS A 17 1.14 -17.54 -12.39
N PRO A 18 0.22 -17.85 -11.47
CA PRO A 18 -0.66 -16.84 -10.90
C PRO A 18 0.18 -15.86 -10.07
N ILE A 19 0.32 -14.63 -10.56
CA ILE A 19 0.82 -13.51 -9.74
C ILE A 19 -0.37 -12.85 -9.06
N ARG A 20 -0.14 -12.28 -7.88
CA ARG A 20 -1.10 -11.42 -7.17
C ARG A 20 -1.29 -10.09 -7.92
N THR A 21 -1.86 -10.15 -9.12
CA THR A 21 -2.33 -8.97 -9.85
C THR A 21 -3.71 -8.65 -9.31
N ALA A 22 -3.78 -7.78 -8.32
CA ALA A 22 -5.07 -7.27 -7.85
C ALA A 22 -5.55 -6.24 -8.88
N ASN A 23 -6.78 -6.38 -9.38
CA ASN A 23 -7.49 -5.32 -10.10
C ASN A 23 -6.77 -4.81 -11.36
N GLY A 24 -6.03 -5.68 -12.05
CA GLY A 24 -5.30 -5.30 -13.25
C GLY A 24 -4.16 -4.31 -13.03
N VAL A 25 -3.64 -4.21 -11.80
CA VAL A 25 -2.41 -3.47 -11.47
C VAL A 25 -1.37 -4.46 -10.97
N ALA A 26 -0.16 -4.41 -11.53
CA ALA A 26 0.93 -5.29 -11.12
C ALA A 26 1.94 -4.55 -10.21
N PRO A 27 2.33 -5.14 -9.06
CA PRO A 27 3.26 -4.51 -8.13
C PRO A 27 4.73 -4.67 -8.56
N ILE A 28 5.44 -3.57 -8.82
CA ILE A 28 6.89 -3.58 -9.05
C ILE A 28 7.58 -3.14 -7.76
N SER A 29 8.17 -4.10 -7.04
CA SER A 29 9.01 -3.80 -5.87
C SER A 29 10.46 -3.61 -6.29
N VAL A 30 11.04 -2.47 -5.89
CA VAL A 30 12.45 -2.13 -6.07
C VAL A 30 13.06 -1.82 -4.71
N LEU A 31 14.36 -2.08 -4.55
CA LEU A 31 15.09 -1.83 -3.33
C LEU A 31 16.12 -0.73 -3.58
N VAL A 32 16.14 0.30 -2.73
CA VAL A 32 17.17 1.34 -2.77
C VAL A 32 18.53 0.79 -2.33
N GLY A 33 19.61 1.47 -2.73
CA GLY A 33 20.97 1.10 -2.35
C GLY A 33 21.24 1.21 -0.84
N PRO A 34 22.31 0.59 -0.32
CA PRO A 34 22.68 0.71 1.08
C PRO A 34 22.93 2.16 1.49
N TYR A 35 22.27 2.61 2.56
CA TYR A 35 22.46 3.93 3.13
C TYR A 35 22.15 3.92 4.64
N PRO A 36 22.84 4.73 5.45
CA PRO A 36 22.59 4.79 6.89
C PRO A 36 21.13 5.12 7.23
N CYS A 37 20.53 4.29 8.07
CA CYS A 37 19.25 4.60 8.69
C CYS A 37 19.49 5.29 10.03
N PRO A 38 18.78 6.38 10.36
CA PRO A 38 18.89 7.06 11.65
C PRO A 38 18.29 6.27 12.82
N GLY A 39 17.85 5.02 12.60
CA GLY A 39 17.23 4.16 13.61
C GLY A 39 18.17 3.05 14.07
N GLU A 40 18.19 2.81 15.38
CA GLU A 40 19.01 1.80 16.03
C GLU A 40 18.20 0.58 16.49
N CYS A 41 17.08 0.31 15.82
CA CYS A 41 16.11 -0.71 16.22
C CYS A 41 16.78 -2.06 16.48
N ILE A 42 16.51 -2.66 17.64
CA ILE A 42 17.18 -3.89 18.10
C ILE A 42 16.84 -5.13 17.27
N PHE A 43 15.75 -5.09 16.50
CA PHE A 43 15.22 -6.19 15.70
C PHE A 43 15.58 -6.07 14.21
N CYS A 44 16.13 -4.93 13.77
CA CYS A 44 16.51 -4.77 12.37
C CYS A 44 17.78 -5.56 12.07
N PRO A 45 17.83 -6.35 10.97
CA PRO A 45 19.06 -6.99 10.52
C PRO A 45 20.20 -6.00 10.31
N GLN A 46 21.43 -6.51 10.48
CA GLN A 46 22.69 -5.80 10.28
C GLN A 46 23.44 -6.40 9.08
N ASP A 47 22.98 -6.11 7.87
CA ASP A 47 23.64 -6.45 6.62
C ASP A 47 24.15 -5.15 5.97
N SER A 48 25.47 -4.97 5.90
CA SER A 48 26.10 -3.74 5.40
C SER A 48 25.94 -3.56 3.89
N GLY A 49 25.69 -4.64 3.16
CA GLY A 49 25.43 -4.61 1.72
C GLY A 49 23.97 -4.34 1.37
N MET A 50 23.13 -4.00 2.36
CA MET A 50 21.68 -3.83 2.19
C MET A 50 21.18 -2.54 2.84
N PRO A 51 20.09 -1.94 2.33
CA PRO A 51 19.38 -0.93 3.11
C PRO A 51 18.78 -1.54 4.38
N LYS A 52 18.63 -0.70 5.41
CA LYS A 52 18.12 -1.13 6.72
C LYS A 52 16.85 -1.95 6.60
N SER A 53 16.79 -3.00 7.43
CA SER A 53 15.70 -3.98 7.53
C SER A 53 15.73 -5.12 6.51
N TYR A 54 16.49 -5.01 5.43
CA TYR A 54 16.57 -6.01 4.35
C TYR A 54 17.82 -6.89 4.48
N LEU A 55 17.79 -8.09 3.90
CA LEU A 55 18.88 -9.06 3.90
C LEU A 55 19.29 -9.44 2.48
N SER A 56 20.59 -9.58 2.24
CA SER A 56 21.13 -10.05 0.95
C SER A 56 20.64 -11.42 0.54
N SER A 57 20.27 -12.25 1.52
CA SER A 57 19.78 -13.60 1.33
C SER A 57 18.29 -13.68 0.97
N GLU A 58 17.51 -12.61 1.14
CA GLU A 58 16.08 -12.63 0.84
C GLU A 58 15.80 -12.39 -0.66
N PRO A 59 14.65 -12.83 -1.21
CA PRO A 59 14.42 -12.78 -2.67
C PRO A 59 14.54 -11.39 -3.28
N ILE A 60 14.06 -10.34 -2.58
CA ILE A 60 14.18 -8.95 -3.07
C ILE A 60 15.60 -8.41 -2.93
N GLY A 61 16.32 -8.77 -1.86
CA GLY A 61 17.72 -8.40 -1.65
C GLY A 61 18.63 -9.00 -2.72
N ARG A 62 18.51 -10.31 -3.00
CA ARG A 62 19.24 -10.97 -4.09
C ARG A 62 18.95 -10.35 -5.45
N PHE A 63 17.69 -10.02 -5.70
CA PHE A 63 17.28 -9.37 -6.93
C PHE A 63 17.93 -7.99 -7.08
N ALA A 64 17.92 -7.17 -6.03
CA ALA A 64 18.54 -5.86 -6.04
C ALA A 64 20.06 -5.92 -6.21
N LEU A 65 20.75 -6.83 -5.52
CA LEU A 65 22.21 -7.05 -5.67
C LEU A 65 22.59 -7.43 -7.09
N LYS A 66 21.83 -8.34 -7.71
CA LYS A 66 22.08 -8.75 -9.10
C LYS A 66 22.00 -7.57 -10.08
N HIS A 67 21.19 -6.57 -9.75
CA HIS A 67 21.01 -5.36 -10.54
C HIS A 67 21.75 -4.15 -9.94
N GLU A 68 22.68 -4.37 -9.01
CA GLU A 68 23.51 -3.34 -8.38
C GLU A 68 22.70 -2.17 -7.78
N PHE A 69 21.48 -2.45 -7.33
CA PHE A 69 20.50 -1.47 -6.88
C PHE A 69 20.13 -0.40 -7.91
N ASP A 70 20.44 -0.60 -9.20
CA ASP A 70 20.06 0.32 -10.26
C ASP A 70 18.51 0.32 -10.43
N PRO A 71 17.84 1.47 -10.24
CA PRO A 71 16.40 1.59 -10.32
C PRO A 71 15.83 1.25 -11.71
N PHE A 72 16.53 1.60 -12.78
CA PHE A 72 16.07 1.36 -14.14
C PHE A 72 16.11 -0.13 -14.48
N GLU A 73 17.21 -0.81 -14.13
CA GLU A 73 17.37 -2.24 -14.36
C GLU A 73 16.42 -3.07 -13.50
N GLN A 74 16.20 -2.70 -12.24
CA GLN A 74 15.23 -3.38 -11.37
C GLN A 74 13.81 -3.33 -11.94
N VAL A 75 13.35 -2.15 -12.40
CA VAL A 75 12.02 -1.99 -13.01
C VAL A 75 11.96 -2.72 -14.35
N SER A 76 12.94 -2.50 -15.24
CA SER A 76 12.99 -3.12 -16.57
C SER A 76 12.99 -4.64 -16.48
N ALA A 77 13.79 -5.22 -15.58
CA ALA A 77 13.81 -6.67 -15.36
C ALA A 77 12.46 -7.21 -14.88
N ARG A 78 11.74 -6.45 -14.03
CA ARG A 78 10.40 -6.85 -13.56
C ARG A 78 9.36 -6.78 -14.68
N ILE A 79 9.37 -5.74 -15.51
CA ILE A 79 8.50 -5.61 -16.69
C ILE A 79 8.77 -6.75 -17.68
N ARG A 80 10.05 -7.04 -17.97
CA ARG A 80 10.44 -8.20 -18.80
C ARG A 80 9.90 -9.51 -18.24
N ALA A 81 10.03 -9.72 -16.92
CA ALA A 81 9.51 -10.91 -16.26
C ALA A 81 7.97 -11.02 -16.39
N TYR A 82 7.25 -9.90 -16.30
CA TYR A 82 5.80 -9.88 -16.51
C TYR A 82 5.42 -10.26 -17.93
N ARG A 83 6.09 -9.69 -18.94
CA ARG A 83 5.88 -10.04 -20.35
C ARG A 83 6.13 -11.53 -20.61
N LEU A 84 7.24 -12.08 -20.10
CA LEU A 84 7.59 -13.50 -20.27
C LEU A 84 6.57 -14.46 -19.64
N GLN A 85 5.91 -14.01 -18.57
CA GLN A 85 4.86 -14.77 -17.89
C GLN A 85 3.46 -14.52 -18.48
N ARG A 86 3.36 -13.70 -19.53
CA ARG A 86 2.12 -13.32 -20.22
C ARG A 86 1.12 -12.59 -19.32
N HIS A 87 1.62 -11.75 -18.42
CA HIS A 87 0.74 -10.83 -17.69
C HIS A 87 0.28 -9.72 -18.63
N LEU A 88 -1.04 -9.50 -18.67
CA LEU A 88 -1.70 -8.62 -19.63
C LEU A 88 -1.88 -7.18 -19.13
N THR A 89 -1.31 -6.83 -17.97
CA THR A 89 -1.45 -5.46 -17.43
C THR A 89 -0.31 -4.57 -17.88
N ASN A 90 -0.67 -3.33 -18.18
CA ASN A 90 0.23 -2.23 -18.45
C ASN A 90 0.21 -1.15 -17.34
N LYS A 91 -0.44 -1.43 -16.20
CA LYS A 91 -0.54 -0.53 -15.05
C LYS A 91 0.27 -1.09 -13.89
N PHE A 92 1.17 -0.30 -13.35
CA PHE A 92 2.08 -0.71 -12.29
C PHE A 92 1.91 0.09 -10.99
N GLU A 93 1.99 -0.60 -9.86
CA GLU A 93 2.20 -0.01 -8.54
C GLU A 93 3.70 -0.11 -8.22
N LEU A 94 4.42 1.01 -8.21
CA LEU A 94 5.81 1.08 -7.82
C LEU A 94 5.92 1.07 -6.28
N LEU A 95 6.62 0.08 -5.74
CA LEU A 95 6.90 -0.08 -4.32
C LEU A 95 8.39 0.14 -4.11
N ILE A 96 8.77 1.31 -3.60
CA ILE A 96 10.14 1.61 -3.24
C ILE A 96 10.36 1.18 -1.81
N LEU A 97 11.13 0.11 -1.69
CA LEU A 97 11.45 -0.56 -0.45
C LEU A 97 12.82 -0.11 0.05
N GLY A 98 12.99 -0.14 1.36
CA GLY A 98 14.28 0.09 2.01
C GLY A 98 14.18 1.11 3.14
N GLY A 99 14.70 0.73 4.31
CA GLY A 99 14.92 1.57 5.48
C GLY A 99 13.99 2.77 5.64
N THR A 100 14.50 3.97 5.38
CA THR A 100 13.79 5.24 5.57
C THR A 100 14.00 6.11 4.33
N TRP A 101 13.09 6.05 3.35
CA TRP A 101 13.17 6.79 2.09
C TRP A 101 13.54 8.26 2.29
N THR A 102 12.90 8.90 3.26
CA THR A 102 13.06 10.33 3.58
C THR A 102 14.41 10.71 4.19
N SER A 103 15.26 9.74 4.55
CA SER A 103 16.62 9.94 5.05
C SER A 103 17.67 9.97 3.94
N TYR A 104 17.36 9.48 2.75
CA TYR A 104 18.29 9.52 1.62
C TYR A 104 18.51 10.96 1.13
N PRO A 105 19.66 11.28 0.52
CA PRO A 105 19.90 12.58 -0.12
C PRO A 105 18.80 12.92 -1.15
N LEU A 106 18.52 14.21 -1.30
CA LEU A 106 17.42 14.70 -2.15
C LEU A 106 17.63 14.37 -3.63
N ASP A 107 18.83 14.63 -4.12
CA ASP A 107 19.29 14.29 -5.46
C ASP A 107 19.18 12.79 -5.76
N TYR A 108 19.55 11.94 -4.79
CA TYR A 108 19.38 10.50 -4.91
C TYR A 108 17.91 10.10 -5.00
N GLN A 109 17.03 10.66 -4.17
CA GLN A 109 15.61 10.34 -4.21
C GLN A 109 15.00 10.68 -5.57
N ASP A 110 15.30 11.88 -6.09
CA ASP A 110 14.75 12.35 -7.36
C ASP A 110 15.34 11.58 -8.54
N TRP A 111 16.65 11.28 -8.53
CA TRP A 111 17.30 10.40 -9.49
C TRP A 111 16.67 9.01 -9.49
N PHE A 112 16.50 8.39 -8.32
CA PHE A 112 15.99 7.03 -8.20
C PHE A 112 14.55 6.93 -8.72
N MET A 113 13.69 7.87 -8.30
CA MET A 113 12.33 7.98 -8.82
C MET A 113 12.32 8.14 -10.33
N LYS A 114 13.11 9.10 -10.86
CA LYS A 114 13.20 9.38 -12.29
C LYS A 114 13.57 8.12 -13.05
N ARG A 115 14.62 7.41 -12.65
CA ARG A 115 15.10 6.21 -13.33
C ARG A 115 14.10 5.05 -13.28
N CYS A 116 13.31 4.91 -12.20
CA CYS A 116 12.19 3.97 -12.17
C CYS A 116 11.12 4.31 -13.22
N ILE A 117 10.80 5.60 -13.40
CA ILE A 117 9.82 6.05 -14.38
C ILE A 117 10.38 5.97 -15.81
N ASP A 118 11.66 6.32 -16.02
CA ASP A 118 12.37 6.15 -17.29
C ASP A 118 12.27 4.69 -17.79
N ALA A 119 12.41 3.70 -16.90
CA ALA A 119 12.27 2.30 -17.25
C ALA A 119 10.84 1.91 -17.70
N MET A 120 9.82 2.57 -17.16
CA MET A 120 8.43 2.39 -17.62
C MET A 120 8.19 3.11 -18.94
N ASN A 121 8.81 4.28 -19.14
CA ASN A 121 8.71 5.06 -20.37
C ASN A 121 9.51 4.46 -21.54
N GLY A 122 10.57 3.71 -21.25
CA GLY A 122 11.47 3.13 -22.26
C GLY A 122 12.54 4.10 -22.78
N PHE A 123 12.74 5.25 -22.15
CA PHE A 123 13.77 6.23 -22.50
C PHE A 123 14.26 7.00 -21.26
N GLU A 124 15.41 7.65 -21.36
CA GLU A 124 15.96 8.49 -20.30
C GLU A 124 15.51 9.95 -20.48
N ALA A 125 14.74 10.47 -19.54
CA ALA A 125 14.36 11.89 -19.53
C ALA A 125 15.50 12.79 -19.02
N GLY A 126 15.44 14.10 -19.23
CA GLY A 126 16.38 15.07 -18.66
C GLY A 126 16.09 15.41 -17.19
N SER A 127 14.86 15.20 -16.71
CA SER A 127 14.47 15.47 -15.31
C SER A 127 13.37 14.54 -14.82
N LEU A 128 13.14 14.51 -13.50
CA LEU A 128 11.99 13.78 -12.92
C LEU A 128 10.66 14.33 -13.45
N ASN A 129 10.52 15.65 -13.56
CA ASN A 129 9.29 16.28 -14.06
C ASN A 129 8.97 15.85 -15.49
N GLU A 130 9.99 15.76 -16.34
CA GLU A 130 9.86 15.29 -17.72
C GLU A 130 9.50 13.80 -17.78
N ALA A 131 10.18 12.95 -16.99
CA ALA A 131 9.86 11.52 -16.90
C ALA A 131 8.39 11.30 -16.47
N VAL A 132 7.95 12.05 -15.46
CA VAL A 132 6.58 12.03 -14.94
C VAL A 132 5.57 12.50 -15.99
N ALA A 133 5.86 13.59 -16.71
CA ALA A 133 4.98 14.09 -17.76
C ALA A 133 4.81 13.06 -18.89
N ALA A 134 5.90 12.44 -19.33
CA ALA A 134 5.86 11.41 -20.36
C ALA A 134 5.11 10.13 -19.92
N ASN A 135 5.17 9.77 -18.64
CA ASN A 135 4.53 8.56 -18.15
C ASN A 135 2.99 8.63 -18.13
N ALA A 136 2.41 9.83 -18.18
CA ALA A 136 0.95 10.02 -18.21
C ALA A 136 0.29 9.28 -19.39
N ASP A 137 0.97 9.23 -20.54
CA ASP A 137 0.48 8.62 -21.79
C ASP A 137 1.30 7.40 -22.24
N ALA A 138 2.27 6.95 -21.43
CA ALA A 138 3.12 5.80 -21.76
C ALA A 138 2.31 4.49 -21.87
N GLU A 139 2.88 3.51 -22.60
CA GLU A 139 2.37 2.13 -22.65
C GLU A 139 2.28 1.57 -21.22
N PHE A 140 3.37 1.69 -20.45
CA PHE A 140 3.44 1.27 -19.07
C PHE A 140 3.26 2.44 -18.11
N ARG A 141 2.14 2.42 -17.39
CA ARG A 141 1.72 3.54 -16.55
C ARG A 141 1.97 3.24 -15.09
N ASN A 142 2.64 4.16 -14.41
CA ASN A 142 2.75 4.16 -12.96
C ASN A 142 1.46 4.73 -12.34
N VAL A 143 0.62 3.85 -11.80
CA VAL A 143 -0.69 4.20 -11.25
C VAL A 143 -0.71 4.30 -9.74
N THR A 144 0.39 3.98 -9.05
CA THR A 144 0.59 4.18 -7.61
C THR A 144 2.07 4.14 -7.29
N THR A 145 2.55 5.07 -6.47
CA THR A 145 3.90 5.00 -5.92
C THR A 145 3.83 4.97 -4.41
N ALA A 146 4.45 3.94 -3.84
CA ALA A 146 4.47 3.66 -2.43
C ALA A 146 5.90 3.65 -1.91
N ILE A 147 6.14 4.34 -0.80
CA ILE A 147 7.44 4.41 -0.12
C ILE A 147 7.34 3.96 1.34
N GLU A 148 8.46 3.48 1.91
CA GLU A 148 8.61 3.15 3.33
C GLU A 148 9.40 4.25 4.07
N THR A 149 8.91 4.68 5.24
CA THR A 149 9.57 5.72 6.04
C THR A 149 9.24 5.62 7.53
N ARG A 150 9.92 6.45 8.34
CA ARG A 150 9.67 6.59 9.78
C ARG A 150 8.74 7.77 10.07
N PRO A 151 7.87 7.68 11.09
CA PRO A 151 6.91 8.74 11.41
C PRO A 151 7.54 10.11 11.71
N GLU A 152 8.64 10.15 12.45
CA GLU A 152 9.32 11.38 12.88
C GLU A 152 9.95 12.18 11.73
N HIS A 153 10.07 11.58 10.54
CA HIS A 153 10.51 12.26 9.31
C HIS A 153 9.35 12.86 8.49
N ILE A 154 8.10 12.69 8.92
CA ILE A 154 6.91 13.26 8.28
C ILE A 154 6.68 14.68 8.80
N THR A 155 7.27 15.65 8.10
CA THR A 155 7.07 17.09 8.30
C THR A 155 6.24 17.68 7.16
N GLU A 156 5.77 18.92 7.29
CA GLU A 156 5.11 19.63 6.18
C GLU A 156 5.99 19.69 4.92
N LYS A 157 7.28 19.98 5.08
CA LYS A 157 8.25 19.96 3.97
C LYS A 157 8.31 18.59 3.29
N THR A 158 8.28 17.52 4.09
CA THR A 158 8.25 16.14 3.58
C THR A 158 6.97 15.88 2.77
N ILE A 159 5.80 16.35 3.24
CA ILE A 159 4.52 16.20 2.54
C ILE A 159 4.57 16.80 1.13
N HIS A 160 5.04 18.05 1.01
CA HIS A 160 5.18 18.72 -0.29
C HIS A 160 6.14 17.97 -1.22
N ARG A 161 7.29 17.55 -0.70
CA ARG A 161 8.29 16.79 -1.47
C ARG A 161 7.74 15.46 -2.00
N LEU A 162 7.07 14.68 -1.15
CA LEU A 162 6.52 13.38 -1.55
C LEU A 162 5.46 13.54 -2.66
N ARG A 163 4.62 14.58 -2.59
CA ARG A 163 3.68 14.91 -3.67
C ARG A 163 4.40 15.23 -4.98
N ARG A 164 5.45 16.05 -4.92
CA ARG A 164 6.29 16.40 -6.09
C ARG A 164 6.94 15.17 -6.73
N GLN A 165 7.31 14.18 -5.92
CA GLN A 165 7.84 12.89 -6.41
C GLN A 165 6.77 11.94 -6.98
N GLY A 166 5.49 12.32 -6.94
CA GLY A 166 4.39 11.47 -7.41
C GLY A 166 4.03 10.33 -6.45
N VAL A 167 4.45 10.40 -5.18
CA VAL A 167 4.10 9.43 -4.15
C VAL A 167 2.61 9.57 -3.82
N THR A 168 1.88 8.46 -3.85
CA THR A 168 0.46 8.41 -3.50
C THR A 168 0.16 7.60 -2.25
N LYS A 169 1.11 6.75 -1.83
CA LYS A 169 1.01 5.92 -0.64
C LYS A 169 2.27 6.02 0.22
N VAL A 170 2.09 6.17 1.52
CA VAL A 170 3.20 6.19 2.48
C VAL A 170 2.99 5.06 3.49
N GLN A 171 4.03 4.24 3.67
CA GLN A 171 4.05 3.15 4.63
C GLN A 171 4.96 3.57 5.79
N ILE A 172 4.37 3.75 6.96
CA ILE A 172 5.07 4.20 8.16
C ILE A 172 5.27 3.05 9.15
N GLY A 173 6.50 2.87 9.61
CA GLY A 173 6.83 1.85 10.59
C GLY A 173 6.41 2.27 12.00
N ILE A 174 5.22 1.88 12.45
CA ILE A 174 4.71 2.06 13.81
C ILE A 174 4.62 0.67 14.45
N PRO A 175 5.75 0.14 14.95
CA PRO A 175 5.81 -1.27 15.36
C PRO A 175 4.89 -1.57 16.55
N THR A 176 4.55 -0.56 17.37
CA THR A 176 3.69 -0.69 18.55
C THR A 176 3.12 0.67 18.96
N LEU A 177 2.02 0.69 19.72
CA LEU A 177 1.35 1.89 20.26
C LEU A 177 1.64 2.07 21.76
N ARG A 178 2.83 1.62 22.17
CA ARG A 178 3.33 1.56 23.55
C ARG A 178 4.72 2.19 23.62
N ASP A 179 4.82 3.37 24.24
CA ASP A 179 6.10 4.09 24.36
C ASP A 179 7.16 3.30 25.14
N ASP A 180 6.76 2.50 26.13
CA ASP A 180 7.67 1.60 26.86
C ASP A 180 8.35 0.59 25.93
N LEU A 181 7.62 0.02 24.98
CA LEU A 181 8.16 -0.89 23.98
C LEU A 181 8.97 -0.17 22.90
N LEU A 182 8.60 1.05 22.51
CA LEU A 182 9.37 1.88 21.57
C LEU A 182 10.74 2.24 22.15
N VAL A 183 10.81 2.57 23.44
CA VAL A 183 12.07 2.81 24.17
C VAL A 183 12.88 1.52 24.26
N LEU A 184 12.27 0.42 24.73
CA LEU A 184 12.95 -0.88 24.87
C LEU A 184 13.56 -1.35 23.55
N THR A 185 12.85 -1.14 22.44
CA THR A 185 13.29 -1.57 21.11
C THR A 185 14.18 -0.56 20.37
N ARG A 186 14.47 0.59 21.00
CA ARG A 186 15.26 1.70 20.42
C ARG A 186 14.67 2.18 19.10
N ARG A 187 13.35 2.29 19.02
CA ARG A 187 12.65 2.63 17.78
C ARG A 187 12.90 4.06 17.33
N GLY A 188 13.15 4.98 18.26
CA GLY A 188 13.56 6.37 17.99
C GLY A 188 12.43 7.36 17.67
N HIS A 189 11.18 7.02 18.00
CA HIS A 189 10.05 7.96 18.04
C HIS A 189 9.08 7.59 19.16
N THR A 190 8.14 8.49 19.44
CA THR A 190 7.00 8.27 20.35
C THR A 190 5.71 7.95 19.59
N VAL A 191 4.72 7.40 20.31
CA VAL A 191 3.37 7.20 19.78
C VAL A 191 2.78 8.54 19.31
N GLU A 192 2.97 9.62 20.05
CA GLU A 192 2.49 10.96 19.69
C GLU A 192 3.03 11.42 18.32
N GLN A 193 4.34 11.26 18.08
CA GLN A 193 4.93 11.58 16.77
C GLN A 193 4.33 10.74 15.64
N ALA A 194 3.97 9.48 15.94
CA ALA A 194 3.29 8.62 14.99
C ALA A 194 1.87 9.10 14.65
N LEU A 195 1.08 9.53 15.64
CA LEU A 195 -0.25 10.10 15.44
C LEU A 195 -0.19 11.38 14.59
N VAL A 196 0.71 12.31 14.93
CA VAL A 196 0.92 13.55 14.18
C VAL A 196 1.31 13.25 12.72
N ALA A 197 2.20 12.29 12.49
CA ALA A 197 2.60 11.89 11.15
C ALA A 197 1.42 11.36 10.32
N VAL A 198 0.56 10.53 10.92
CA VAL A 198 -0.65 10.02 10.28
C VAL A 198 -1.62 11.16 9.93
N GLY A 199 -1.86 12.08 10.86
CA GLY A 199 -2.69 13.26 10.64
C GLY A 199 -2.18 14.13 9.48
N ARG A 200 -0.87 14.34 9.38
CA ARG A 200 -0.22 15.05 8.26
C ARG A 200 -0.39 14.33 6.93
N LEU A 201 -0.16 13.02 6.89
CA LEU A 201 -0.33 12.22 5.66
C LEU A 201 -1.77 12.23 5.16
N ARG A 202 -2.74 12.18 6.09
CA ARG A 202 -4.18 12.20 5.75
C ARG A 202 -4.59 13.51 5.10
N ARG A 203 -4.25 14.64 5.71
CA ARG A 203 -4.42 15.98 5.13
C ARG A 203 -3.58 16.15 3.85
N GLY A 204 -2.44 15.47 3.81
CA GLY A 204 -1.57 15.29 2.65
C GLY A 204 -2.22 14.61 1.45
N GLY A 205 -3.38 13.97 1.63
CA GLY A 205 -4.08 13.25 0.57
C GLY A 205 -3.45 11.89 0.24
N PHE A 206 -2.54 11.39 1.07
CA PHE A 206 -1.91 10.09 0.85
C PHE A 206 -2.81 8.96 1.34
N LYS A 207 -2.66 7.81 0.68
CA LYS A 207 -3.04 6.53 1.26
C LYS A 207 -2.02 6.16 2.35
N ILE A 208 -2.51 5.75 3.52
CA ILE A 208 -1.68 5.51 4.70
C ILE A 208 -1.58 4.01 4.96
N GLY A 209 -0.36 3.48 4.89
CA GLY A 209 -0.05 2.14 5.34
C GLY A 209 0.72 2.18 6.66
N VAL A 210 0.39 1.29 7.59
CA VAL A 210 1.13 1.12 8.84
C VAL A 210 1.81 -0.24 8.87
N GLU A 211 3.05 -0.27 9.34
CA GLU A 211 3.75 -1.52 9.67
C GLU A 211 3.75 -1.73 11.18
N TRP A 212 2.92 -2.66 11.64
CA TRP A 212 2.79 -3.05 13.04
C TRP A 212 3.52 -4.36 13.29
N MET A 213 4.18 -4.47 14.45
CA MET A 213 5.01 -5.61 14.81
C MET A 213 4.55 -6.21 16.14
N PRO A 214 3.69 -7.24 16.14
CA PRO A 214 3.44 -8.02 17.34
C PRO A 214 4.69 -8.84 17.72
N ASN A 215 4.67 -9.46 18.90
CA ASN A 215 5.76 -10.29 19.42
C ASN A 215 7.07 -9.49 19.64
N LEU A 216 7.01 -8.20 19.96
CA LEU A 216 8.17 -7.47 20.44
C LEU A 216 8.57 -7.95 21.85
N PRO A 217 9.85 -7.82 22.25
CA PRO A 217 10.26 -8.08 23.64
C PRO A 217 9.39 -7.30 24.62
N GLY A 218 8.88 -7.97 25.66
CA GLY A 218 7.97 -7.36 26.64
C GLY A 218 6.49 -7.31 26.24
N SER A 219 6.11 -7.88 25.10
CA SER A 219 4.68 -8.09 24.73
C SER A 219 4.21 -9.54 24.93
N MET A 220 2.90 -9.74 24.86
CA MET A 220 2.23 -11.03 24.91
C MET A 220 1.06 -11.07 23.91
N PRO A 221 0.62 -12.26 23.44
CA PRO A 221 -0.40 -12.36 22.40
C PRO A 221 -1.69 -11.58 22.71
N GLN A 222 -2.18 -11.63 23.96
CA GLN A 222 -3.39 -10.92 24.37
C GLN A 222 -3.22 -9.40 24.30
N ALA A 223 -2.08 -8.89 24.80
CA ALA A 223 -1.76 -7.46 24.74
C ALA A 223 -1.59 -6.97 23.29
N ASP A 224 -1.01 -7.79 22.42
CA ASP A 224 -0.91 -7.48 20.98
C ASP A 224 -2.28 -7.47 20.30
N ALA A 225 -3.21 -8.36 20.69
CA ALA A 225 -4.58 -8.37 20.16
C ALA A 225 -5.37 -7.13 20.59
N GLU A 226 -5.24 -6.71 21.86
CA GLU A 226 -5.82 -5.48 22.39
C GLU A 226 -5.22 -4.24 21.71
N GLU A 227 -3.89 -4.21 21.54
CA GLU A 227 -3.21 -3.14 20.83
C GLU A 227 -3.65 -3.06 19.36
N TYR A 228 -3.86 -4.19 18.68
CA TYR A 228 -4.34 -4.18 17.30
C TYR A 228 -5.69 -3.46 17.17
N GLN A 229 -6.60 -3.63 18.15
CA GLN A 229 -7.88 -2.92 18.16
C GLN A 229 -7.71 -1.41 18.29
N ARG A 230 -6.66 -0.94 18.99
CA ARG A 230 -6.35 0.48 19.13
C ARG A 230 -6.04 1.18 17.82
N PHE A 231 -5.52 0.49 16.80
CA PHE A 231 -5.33 1.07 15.46
C PHE A 231 -6.65 1.53 14.81
N TRP A 232 -7.77 0.95 15.23
CA TRP A 232 -9.10 1.27 14.69
C TRP A 232 -9.91 2.17 15.62
N SER A 233 -9.76 2.02 16.94
CA SER A 233 -10.48 2.87 17.90
C SER A 233 -9.86 4.26 18.04
N GLU A 234 -8.53 4.38 17.99
CA GLU A 234 -7.79 5.65 18.09
C GLU A 234 -8.04 6.57 16.88
N PRO A 235 -8.72 7.71 17.03
CA PRO A 235 -9.00 8.62 15.92
C PRO A 235 -7.74 9.13 15.19
N GLY A 236 -6.60 9.23 15.88
CA GLY A 236 -5.33 9.65 15.28
C GLY A 236 -4.74 8.64 14.28
N LEU A 237 -5.10 7.34 14.36
CA LEU A 237 -4.49 6.27 13.55
C LEU A 237 -5.32 5.89 12.34
N ARG A 238 -6.37 5.09 12.52
CA ARG A 238 -7.29 4.56 11.49
C ARG A 238 -6.65 4.50 10.09
N PRO A 239 -5.61 3.65 9.89
CA PRO A 239 -4.88 3.60 8.64
C PRO A 239 -5.70 2.92 7.53
N ASP A 240 -5.33 3.15 6.27
CA ASP A 240 -6.01 2.52 5.13
C ASP A 240 -5.54 1.08 4.91
N ASP A 241 -4.24 0.85 5.12
CA ASP A 241 -3.60 -0.46 5.03
C ASP A 241 -2.81 -0.74 6.32
N ILE A 242 -2.75 -2.01 6.73
CA ILE A 242 -1.85 -2.48 7.79
C ILE A 242 -1.05 -3.71 7.31
N LYS A 243 0.25 -3.71 7.58
CA LYS A 243 1.11 -4.89 7.49
C LYS A 243 1.32 -5.41 8.91
N ILE A 244 0.95 -6.66 9.15
CA ILE A 244 1.16 -7.35 10.41
C ILE A 244 2.47 -8.13 10.28
N LEU A 245 3.52 -7.70 10.98
CA LEU A 245 4.88 -8.23 10.83
C LEU A 245 5.38 -8.76 12.18
N PRO A 246 4.95 -9.97 12.61
CA PRO A 246 5.43 -10.52 13.87
C PRO A 246 6.95 -10.52 13.94
N CYS A 247 7.50 -10.05 15.06
CA CYS A 247 8.94 -9.87 15.24
C CYS A 247 9.68 -11.18 14.98
N ARG A 248 10.79 -11.11 14.24
CA ARG A 248 11.64 -12.25 13.86
C ARG A 248 12.94 -12.18 14.63
N VAL A 249 13.43 -13.32 15.11
CA VAL A 249 14.74 -13.41 15.77
C VAL A 249 15.78 -13.77 14.72
N LEU A 250 16.59 -12.78 14.35
CA LEU A 250 17.66 -12.89 13.37
C LEU A 250 19.03 -12.87 14.05
N PRO A 251 20.03 -13.61 13.53
CA PRO A 251 21.41 -13.52 14.02
C PRO A 251 21.95 -12.10 13.88
N ASN A 252 22.98 -11.78 14.66
CA ASN A 252 23.68 -10.50 14.61
C ASN A 252 22.75 -9.29 14.81
N THR A 253 21.77 -9.44 15.70
CA THR A 253 20.89 -8.34 16.13
C THR A 253 20.90 -8.27 17.66
N PRO A 254 20.74 -7.09 18.28
CA PRO A 254 20.60 -7.02 19.73
C PRO A 254 19.39 -7.81 20.28
N LEU A 255 18.34 -8.03 19.45
CA LEU A 255 17.24 -8.93 19.79
C LEU A 255 17.68 -10.38 19.99
N MET A 256 18.68 -10.87 19.24
CA MET A 256 19.23 -12.22 19.40
C MET A 256 19.84 -12.42 20.79
N ASP A 257 20.45 -11.38 21.36
CA ASP A 257 21.02 -11.46 22.70
C ASP A 257 19.94 -11.56 23.76
N LEU A 258 18.83 -10.81 23.61
CA LEU A 258 17.66 -10.96 24.48
C LEU A 258 17.06 -12.37 24.38
N TYR A 259 16.98 -12.94 23.18
CA TYR A 259 16.53 -14.30 22.96
C TYR A 259 17.43 -15.33 23.66
N ARG A 260 18.76 -15.23 23.48
CA ARG A 260 19.75 -16.13 24.12
C ARG A 260 19.72 -16.05 25.65
N GLN A 261 19.42 -14.88 26.19
CA GLN A 261 19.27 -14.66 27.64
C GLN A 261 17.92 -15.13 28.19
N GLY A 262 17.01 -15.66 27.35
CA GLY A 262 15.65 -16.03 27.76
C GLY A 262 14.73 -14.83 28.03
N ARG A 263 15.17 -13.61 27.72
CA ARG A 263 14.42 -12.36 27.93
C ARG A 263 13.45 -12.02 26.80
N HIS A 264 13.50 -12.78 25.70
CA HIS A 264 12.50 -12.73 24.64
C HIS A 264 12.17 -14.15 24.18
N ARG A 265 10.89 -14.52 24.24
CA ARG A 265 10.36 -15.80 23.73
C ARG A 265 9.50 -15.51 22.50
N PRO A 266 9.87 -16.00 21.30
CA PRO A 266 9.00 -15.92 20.15
C PRO A 266 7.69 -16.65 20.40
N TYR A 267 6.58 -16.11 19.90
CA TYR A 267 5.30 -16.79 19.94
C TYR A 267 5.35 -18.12 19.20
N THR A 268 4.65 -19.11 19.75
CA THR A 268 4.41 -20.39 19.09
C THR A 268 3.54 -20.20 17.86
N ARG A 269 3.56 -21.19 16.95
CA ARG A 269 2.65 -21.23 15.80
C ARG A 269 1.18 -21.03 16.22
N ARG A 270 0.73 -21.70 17.28
CA ARG A 270 -0.66 -21.59 17.76
C ARG A 270 -1.01 -20.19 18.25
N GLU A 271 -0.13 -19.57 19.04
CA GLU A 271 -0.30 -18.19 19.50
C GLU A 271 -0.36 -17.20 18.34
N LEU A 272 0.49 -17.38 17.32
CA LEU A 272 0.49 -16.53 16.12
C LEU A 272 -0.79 -16.71 15.29
N VAL A 273 -1.23 -17.94 15.04
CA VAL A 273 -2.44 -18.17 14.23
C VAL A 273 -3.66 -17.58 14.93
N TRP A 274 -3.78 -17.79 16.25
CA TRP A 274 -4.82 -17.15 17.07
C TRP A 274 -4.77 -15.62 16.98
N LEU A 275 -3.60 -15.01 17.21
CA LEU A 275 -3.43 -13.56 17.19
C LEU A 275 -3.81 -12.97 15.83
N ILE A 276 -3.34 -13.57 14.74
CA ILE A 276 -3.71 -13.12 13.40
C ILE A 276 -5.22 -13.25 13.20
N GLY A 277 -5.86 -14.29 13.75
CA GLY A 277 -7.31 -14.41 13.67
C GLY A 277 -8.08 -13.32 14.40
N GLU A 278 -7.63 -12.94 15.59
CA GLU A 278 -8.19 -11.78 16.32
C GLU A 278 -7.98 -10.48 15.54
N CYS A 279 -6.81 -10.30 14.91
CA CYS A 279 -6.55 -9.15 14.04
C CYS A 279 -7.52 -9.12 12.85
N LEU A 280 -7.77 -10.26 12.19
CA LEU A 280 -8.69 -10.34 11.06
C LEU A 280 -10.13 -10.01 11.46
N LYS A 281 -10.60 -10.51 12.62
CA LYS A 281 -11.92 -10.18 13.17
C LYS A 281 -12.07 -8.68 13.45
N ALA A 282 -11.03 -8.06 14.02
CA ALA A 282 -11.04 -6.66 14.40
C ALA A 282 -10.83 -5.68 13.23
N THR A 283 -10.44 -6.16 12.04
CA THR A 283 -10.15 -5.28 10.90
C THR A 283 -11.45 -4.76 10.26
N PRO A 284 -11.69 -3.44 10.23
CA PRO A 284 -12.89 -2.87 9.64
C PRO A 284 -12.90 -2.98 8.10
N ASP A 285 -14.08 -2.87 7.50
CA ASP A 285 -14.30 -3.03 6.06
C ASP A 285 -13.50 -2.03 5.21
N PHE A 286 -13.34 -0.78 5.69
CA PHE A 286 -12.53 0.22 5.01
C PHE A 286 -11.02 -0.07 5.04
N ALA A 287 -10.52 -0.95 5.91
CA ALA A 287 -9.09 -1.18 6.10
C ALA A 287 -8.62 -2.46 5.39
N ARG A 288 -7.37 -2.48 4.93
CA ARG A 288 -6.77 -3.63 4.27
C ARG A 288 -5.63 -4.22 5.10
N VAL A 289 -5.73 -5.52 5.44
CA VAL A 289 -4.54 -6.30 5.83
C VAL A 289 -3.71 -6.60 4.58
N ALA A 290 -2.75 -5.72 4.31
CA ALA A 290 -1.91 -5.74 3.12
C ALA A 290 -0.95 -6.93 3.13
N ARG A 291 -0.38 -7.25 4.29
CA ARG A 291 0.58 -8.34 4.45
C ARG A 291 0.51 -8.91 5.87
N VAL A 292 0.73 -10.22 5.97
CA VAL A 292 1.01 -10.91 7.23
C VAL A 292 2.35 -11.62 7.07
N GLY A 293 3.27 -11.33 7.98
CA GLY A 293 4.62 -11.90 8.03
C GLY A 293 5.62 -11.25 7.06
N ARG A 294 6.89 -11.30 7.47
CA ARG A 294 8.04 -10.96 6.65
C ARG A 294 8.69 -12.23 6.10
N GLN A 295 9.15 -12.17 4.85
CA GLN A 295 9.75 -13.31 4.16
C GLN A 295 11.27 -13.27 4.28
N PHE A 296 11.79 -13.54 5.47
CA PHE A 296 13.19 -13.90 5.61
C PHE A 296 13.39 -15.40 5.30
N PRO A 297 14.56 -15.80 4.76
CA PRO A 297 14.88 -17.22 4.62
C PRO A 297 14.83 -17.91 5.98
N MET A 298 14.16 -19.07 6.06
CA MET A 298 14.00 -19.78 7.35
C MET A 298 15.34 -20.17 7.99
N SER A 299 16.39 -20.39 7.19
CA SER A 299 17.75 -20.66 7.66
C SER A 299 18.34 -19.52 8.50
N GLU A 300 17.86 -18.29 8.29
CA GLU A 300 18.30 -17.09 9.00
C GLU A 300 17.50 -16.84 10.28
N CYS A 301 16.35 -17.48 10.46
CA CYS A 301 15.49 -17.22 11.61
C CYS A 301 15.78 -18.21 12.75
N ARG A 302 15.54 -17.77 13.99
CA ARG A 302 15.58 -18.61 15.20
C ARG A 302 14.20 -18.85 15.82
N ASP A 303 13.18 -18.27 15.20
CA ASP A 303 11.77 -18.45 15.52
C ASP A 303 11.05 -19.30 14.45
N GLU A 304 9.98 -19.97 14.87
CA GLU A 304 9.13 -20.78 14.00
C GLU A 304 7.89 -20.01 13.55
N GLN A 305 8.04 -19.21 12.50
CA GLN A 305 6.91 -18.50 11.88
C GLN A 305 6.52 -19.08 10.53
N PRO A 306 5.29 -19.62 10.37
CA PRO A 306 4.78 -20.08 9.08
C PRO A 306 4.74 -18.97 8.04
N THR A 307 5.12 -19.27 6.80
CA THR A 307 5.05 -18.30 5.69
C THR A 307 3.62 -18.04 5.19
N ASN A 308 2.67 -18.88 5.61
CA ASN A 308 1.26 -18.84 5.24
C ASN A 308 0.31 -18.50 6.42
N LEU A 309 0.79 -17.77 7.43
CA LEU A 309 0.02 -17.39 8.64
C LEU A 309 -1.39 -16.85 8.34
N TYR A 310 -1.55 -15.99 7.34
CA TYR A 310 -2.88 -15.48 6.94
C TYR A 310 -3.85 -16.61 6.56
N GLN A 311 -3.39 -17.60 5.80
CA GLN A 311 -4.22 -18.72 5.35
C GLN A 311 -4.58 -19.65 6.51
N LEU A 312 -3.60 -19.92 7.39
CA LEU A 312 -3.83 -20.71 8.59
C LEU A 312 -4.86 -20.05 9.51
N ALA A 313 -4.72 -18.75 9.77
CA ALA A 313 -5.67 -18.01 10.59
C ALA A 313 -7.06 -18.00 9.93
N GLN A 314 -7.12 -17.74 8.62
CA GLN A 314 -8.37 -17.77 7.87
C GLN A 314 -9.10 -19.12 7.95
N ALA A 315 -8.36 -20.24 7.98
CA ALA A 315 -8.92 -21.58 8.11
C ALA A 315 -9.43 -21.88 9.52
N GLU A 316 -8.69 -21.48 10.57
CA GLU A 316 -9.10 -21.69 11.97
C GLU A 316 -10.35 -20.89 12.34
N LEU A 317 -10.57 -19.77 11.68
CA LEU A 317 -11.64 -18.85 12.04
C LEU A 317 -13.04 -19.32 11.61
N GLU A 318 -13.20 -20.53 11.03
CA GLU A 318 -14.44 -21.10 10.47
C GLU A 318 -15.46 -19.98 10.25
N PHE A 319 -15.28 -19.15 9.22
CA PHE A 319 -15.85 -17.79 9.15
C PHE A 319 -17.23 -17.73 8.41
N PRO A 320 -18.38 -18.05 9.04
CA PRO A 320 -19.70 -17.68 8.52
C PRO A 320 -20.11 -16.25 8.93
N PHE A 321 -19.39 -15.59 9.84
CA PHE A 321 -19.67 -14.21 10.29
C PHE A 321 -18.57 -13.23 9.86
N GLY A 322 -18.95 -11.95 9.72
CA GLY A 322 -18.15 -10.88 9.10
C GLY A 322 -16.74 -10.65 9.69
N GLY A 323 -15.90 -9.94 8.94
CA GLY A 323 -14.50 -9.63 9.30
C GLY A 323 -13.50 -9.91 8.18
N GLY A 324 -12.26 -9.44 8.35
CA GLY A 324 -11.15 -9.61 7.39
C GLY A 324 -10.89 -8.43 6.46
N GLY A 325 -11.64 -7.34 6.63
CA GLY A 325 -11.47 -6.06 5.94
C GLY A 325 -11.55 -6.12 4.41
N LEU A 326 -11.11 -5.04 3.79
CA LEU A 326 -11.21 -4.77 2.35
C LEU A 326 -10.70 -5.92 1.47
N ARG A 327 -9.59 -6.56 1.84
CA ARG A 327 -8.95 -7.62 1.04
C ARG A 327 -9.87 -8.82 0.77
N ARG A 328 -10.80 -9.11 1.68
CA ARG A 328 -11.79 -10.19 1.53
C ARG A 328 -12.99 -9.74 0.69
N LEU A 329 -13.36 -8.47 0.85
CA LEU A 329 -14.56 -7.89 0.27
C LEU A 329 -14.38 -7.55 -1.21
N GLU A 330 -13.16 -7.28 -1.67
CA GLU A 330 -12.87 -7.07 -3.09
C GLU A 330 -13.32 -8.25 -3.96
N ILE A 331 -14.00 -7.94 -5.07
CA ILE A 331 -14.34 -8.92 -6.11
C ILE A 331 -13.08 -9.49 -6.77
N ARG A 332 -13.06 -10.80 -7.00
CA ARG A 332 -11.95 -11.54 -7.61
C ARG A 332 -12.42 -12.27 -8.87
N GLY A 333 -11.48 -12.68 -9.72
CA GLY A 333 -11.81 -13.41 -10.96
C GLY A 333 -12.50 -14.78 -10.75
N SER A 334 -12.43 -15.33 -9.54
CA SER A 334 -13.14 -16.56 -9.14
C SER A 334 -14.57 -16.32 -8.65
N ASP A 335 -14.94 -15.06 -8.42
CA ASP A 335 -16.28 -14.71 -7.93
C ASP A 335 -17.28 -14.72 -9.10
N GLU A 336 -18.57 -14.90 -8.80
CA GLU A 336 -19.64 -14.77 -9.79
C GLU A 336 -19.58 -13.41 -10.48
N ALA A 337 -20.03 -13.35 -11.74
CA ALA A 337 -20.13 -12.09 -12.47
C ALA A 337 -20.93 -11.08 -11.63
N PRO A 338 -20.43 -9.84 -11.47
CA PRO A 338 -21.10 -8.83 -10.67
C PRO A 338 -22.48 -8.51 -11.27
N GLY A 339 -23.53 -8.86 -10.52
CA GLY A 339 -24.91 -8.50 -10.82
C GLY A 339 -25.22 -7.05 -10.42
N GLU A 340 -26.46 -6.82 -9.98
CA GLU A 340 -26.88 -5.52 -9.42
C GLU A 340 -25.95 -5.11 -8.27
N CYS A 341 -25.55 -3.84 -8.26
CA CYS A 341 -24.68 -3.29 -7.23
C CYS A 341 -25.37 -2.17 -6.44
N VAL A 342 -25.09 -2.11 -5.14
CA VAL A 342 -25.67 -1.16 -4.19
C VAL A 342 -24.56 -0.27 -3.62
N PRO A 343 -24.75 1.06 -3.58
CA PRO A 343 -23.77 1.96 -2.96
C PRO A 343 -23.85 1.90 -1.44
N GLU A 344 -22.70 1.96 -0.78
CA GLU A 344 -22.57 2.05 0.67
C GLU A 344 -21.57 3.14 1.06
N CYS A 345 -21.79 3.73 2.23
CA CYS A 345 -20.95 4.78 2.79
C CYS A 345 -20.70 4.47 4.27
N GLU A 346 -19.45 4.14 4.59
CA GLU A 346 -18.99 4.03 5.98
C GLU A 346 -18.25 5.33 6.33
N SER A 347 -18.69 6.02 7.39
CA SER A 347 -18.04 7.24 7.87
C SER A 347 -17.40 7.03 9.24
N TYR A 348 -16.26 7.66 9.45
CA TYR A 348 -15.55 7.61 10.72
C TYR A 348 -14.71 8.85 10.95
N GLU A 349 -14.68 9.31 12.20
CA GLU A 349 -13.86 10.44 12.61
C GLU A 349 -12.37 10.09 12.54
N SER A 350 -11.53 11.08 12.30
CA SER A 350 -10.09 10.99 12.55
C SER A 350 -9.59 12.33 13.04
N GLU A 351 -8.34 12.38 13.49
CA GLU A 351 -7.72 13.64 13.86
C GLU A 351 -7.90 14.72 12.77
N GLY A 352 -8.65 15.77 13.10
CA GLY A 352 -8.85 16.92 12.24
C GLY A 352 -9.94 16.82 11.18
N GLY A 353 -10.77 15.78 11.16
CA GLY A 353 -11.88 15.70 10.21
C GLY A 353 -12.59 14.36 10.10
N MET A 354 -13.58 14.30 9.22
CA MET A 354 -14.39 13.12 8.94
C MET A 354 -13.87 12.38 7.71
N ASN A 355 -13.76 11.06 7.79
CA ASN A 355 -13.49 10.20 6.64
C ASN A 355 -14.78 9.55 6.15
N TYR A 356 -14.79 9.28 4.86
CA TYR A 356 -15.85 8.59 4.13
C TYR A 356 -15.23 7.52 3.26
N PHE A 357 -15.57 6.26 3.53
CA PHE A 357 -15.29 5.13 2.67
C PHE A 357 -16.55 4.81 1.86
N LEU A 358 -16.57 5.29 0.62
CA LEU A 358 -17.67 5.04 -0.31
C LEU A 358 -17.35 3.79 -1.11
N SER A 359 -18.26 2.84 -1.17
CA SER A 359 -18.07 1.60 -1.92
C SER A 359 -19.31 1.25 -2.74
N LEU A 360 -19.09 0.52 -3.81
CA LEU A 360 -20.16 -0.10 -4.59
C LEU A 360 -20.03 -1.62 -4.42
N ARG A 361 -21.07 -2.26 -3.88
CA ARG A 361 -21.06 -3.68 -3.53
C ARG A 361 -22.05 -4.49 -4.35
N THR A 362 -21.72 -5.71 -4.70
CA THR A 362 -22.66 -6.64 -5.33
C THR A 362 -23.79 -6.96 -4.35
N ARG A 363 -25.03 -6.86 -4.80
CA ARG A 363 -26.22 -7.18 -4.00
C ARG A 363 -26.18 -8.62 -3.47
N ARG A 364 -25.70 -9.54 -4.32
CA ARG A 364 -25.40 -10.92 -3.95
C ARG A 364 -23.96 -11.03 -3.49
N GLY A 365 -23.73 -11.49 -2.27
CA GLY A 365 -22.39 -11.76 -1.73
C GLY A 365 -21.62 -10.55 -1.18
N GLY A 366 -22.12 -9.32 -1.35
CA GLY A 366 -21.56 -8.12 -0.70
C GLY A 366 -20.13 -7.76 -1.14
N LYS A 367 -19.75 -8.09 -2.38
CA LYS A 367 -18.39 -7.89 -2.90
C LYS A 367 -18.20 -6.49 -3.43
N ILE A 368 -17.12 -5.82 -3.05
CA ILE A 368 -16.75 -4.49 -3.50
C ILE A 368 -16.23 -4.56 -4.94
N VAL A 369 -16.91 -3.88 -5.86
CA VAL A 369 -16.50 -3.69 -7.26
C VAL A 369 -15.78 -2.35 -7.48
N GLY A 370 -15.86 -1.45 -6.50
CA GLY A 370 -15.08 -0.22 -6.48
C GLY A 370 -15.29 0.57 -5.20
N PHE A 371 -14.31 1.39 -4.84
CA PHE A 371 -14.40 2.27 -3.67
C PHE A 371 -13.63 3.58 -3.87
N THR A 372 -13.99 4.60 -3.11
CA THR A 372 -13.21 5.84 -2.96
C THR A 372 -13.11 6.25 -1.50
N ARG A 373 -12.00 6.91 -1.16
CA ARG A 373 -11.71 7.42 0.19
C ARG A 373 -11.74 8.93 0.16
N LEU A 374 -12.70 9.53 0.84
CA LEU A 374 -12.82 10.98 0.99
C LEU A 374 -12.50 11.38 2.44
N PHE A 375 -11.72 12.44 2.61
CA PHE A 375 -11.47 13.08 3.89
C PHE A 375 -11.97 14.53 3.83
N CYS A 376 -12.82 14.90 4.78
CA CYS A 376 -13.36 16.25 4.94
C CYS A 376 -12.82 16.84 6.24
N PRO A 377 -11.89 17.82 6.19
CA PRO A 377 -11.36 18.45 7.39
C PRO A 377 -12.45 19.18 8.19
N THR A 378 -12.26 19.34 9.50
CA THR A 378 -13.19 20.12 10.33
C THR A 378 -13.03 21.62 10.09
N ASP A 379 -11.81 22.07 9.79
CA ASP A 379 -11.52 23.45 9.41
C ASP A 379 -12.05 23.76 8.00
N GLN A 380 -12.93 24.74 7.89
CA GLN A 380 -13.54 25.17 6.63
C GLN A 380 -12.58 25.93 5.69
N ALA A 381 -11.42 26.39 6.19
CA ALA A 381 -10.33 26.83 5.32
C ALA A 381 -9.63 25.65 4.62
N GLY A 382 -9.89 24.42 5.09
CA GLY A 382 -9.40 23.19 4.49
C GLY A 382 -10.13 22.80 3.21
N VAL A 383 -9.53 21.89 2.44
CA VAL A 383 -10.11 21.35 1.20
C VAL A 383 -10.48 19.90 1.43
N ALA A 384 -11.64 19.46 0.95
CA ALA A 384 -12.01 18.05 0.92
C ALA A 384 -11.03 17.27 0.02
N VAL A 385 -10.54 16.11 0.48
CA VAL A 385 -9.47 15.36 -0.20
C VAL A 385 -9.90 13.94 -0.53
N ILE A 386 -9.87 13.57 -1.80
CA ILE A 386 -9.92 12.17 -2.24
C ILE A 386 -8.51 11.58 -2.11
N ARG A 387 -8.37 10.55 -1.28
CA ARG A 387 -7.10 9.90 -0.95
C ARG A 387 -6.84 8.64 -1.78
N ALA A 388 -7.90 8.04 -2.34
CA ALA A 388 -7.82 6.90 -3.26
C ALA A 388 -9.12 6.72 -4.02
N LEU A 389 -9.03 6.29 -5.28
CA LEU A 389 -10.14 5.76 -6.07
C LEU A 389 -9.67 4.44 -6.69
N ASN A 390 -10.42 3.37 -6.45
CA ASN A 390 -10.08 2.04 -6.96
C ASN A 390 -11.32 1.39 -7.55
N VAL A 391 -11.23 0.97 -8.81
CA VAL A 391 -12.20 0.06 -9.44
C VAL A 391 -11.59 -1.34 -9.43
N VAL A 392 -12.35 -2.30 -8.93
CA VAL A 392 -11.90 -3.65 -8.57
C VAL A 392 -12.58 -4.65 -9.50
N GLY A 393 -11.83 -5.65 -9.97
CA GLY A 393 -12.38 -6.73 -10.80
C GLY A 393 -11.83 -6.83 -12.23
N PRO A 394 -12.33 -7.81 -13.02
CA PRO A 394 -11.78 -8.19 -14.33
C PRO A 394 -11.70 -7.04 -15.34
N SER A 395 -12.70 -6.15 -15.33
CA SER A 395 -12.79 -5.01 -16.25
C SER A 395 -11.73 -3.93 -15.99
N ALA A 396 -10.99 -3.96 -14.88
CA ALA A 396 -9.90 -3.01 -14.62
C ALA A 396 -8.63 -3.29 -15.47
N GLN A 397 -8.53 -4.50 -16.03
CA GLN A 397 -7.45 -4.95 -16.92
C GLN A 397 -7.57 -4.39 -18.34
N LEU A 398 -8.79 -4.05 -18.77
CA LEU A 398 -9.06 -3.55 -20.12
C LEU A 398 -9.13 -2.04 -20.08
N GLY A 399 -7.95 -1.41 -20.09
CA GLY A 399 -7.85 -0.03 -20.54
C GLY A 399 -8.23 0.02 -22.02
N ASP A 400 -9.24 0.84 -22.31
CA ASP A 400 -9.67 1.25 -23.65
C ASP A 400 -10.20 0.16 -24.59
N ALA A 401 -11.53 0.23 -24.79
CA ALA A 401 -12.27 -0.16 -25.99
C ALA A 401 -11.77 -1.38 -26.77
N GLN A 402 -12.23 -2.58 -26.39
CA GLN A 402 -12.75 -3.56 -27.35
C GLN A 402 -13.62 -4.61 -26.66
N GLY A 403 -14.89 -4.62 -27.07
CA GLY A 403 -15.96 -5.60 -26.82
C GLY A 403 -15.82 -6.55 -25.62
N GLY A 404 -16.47 -6.21 -24.49
CA GLY A 404 -16.74 -7.16 -23.42
C GLY A 404 -17.14 -6.53 -22.08
N SER A 405 -18.45 -6.51 -21.80
CA SER A 405 -19.13 -6.04 -20.57
C SER A 405 -19.26 -4.50 -20.36
N ALA A 406 -20.33 -3.94 -20.94
CA ALA A 406 -20.82 -2.58 -20.71
C ALA A 406 -21.26 -2.27 -19.25
N GLN A 407 -21.17 -3.21 -18.31
CA GLN A 407 -21.75 -3.07 -16.97
C GLN A 407 -20.89 -2.26 -15.97
N HIS A 408 -19.63 -1.92 -16.26
CA HIS A 408 -18.73 -1.26 -15.28
C HIS A 408 -18.08 0.06 -15.72
N GLY A 409 -18.42 0.58 -16.90
CA GLY A 409 -17.89 1.85 -17.42
C GLY A 409 -18.22 3.10 -16.58
N GLY A 410 -19.06 2.97 -15.54
CA GLY A 410 -19.54 4.08 -14.70
C GLY A 410 -19.10 4.06 -13.24
N VAL A 411 -18.50 2.97 -12.73
CA VAL A 411 -18.24 2.83 -11.26
C VAL A 411 -17.36 3.95 -10.72
N GLY A 412 -16.23 4.22 -11.38
CA GLY A 412 -15.33 5.30 -10.96
C GLY A 412 -15.98 6.68 -11.02
N SER A 413 -16.75 6.95 -12.08
CA SER A 413 -17.48 8.22 -12.22
C SER A 413 -18.56 8.40 -11.15
N PHE A 414 -19.30 7.33 -10.81
CA PHE A 414 -20.30 7.34 -9.76
C PHE A 414 -19.68 7.60 -8.38
N LEU A 415 -18.57 6.94 -8.05
CA LEU A 415 -17.86 7.13 -6.79
C LEU A 415 -17.32 8.56 -6.65
N LEU A 416 -16.76 9.11 -7.73
CA LEU A 416 -16.30 10.49 -7.78
C LEU A 416 -17.44 11.49 -7.59
N SER A 417 -18.53 11.37 -8.34
CA SER A 417 -19.66 12.30 -8.22
C SER A 417 -20.31 12.24 -6.84
N THR A 418 -20.35 11.06 -6.21
CA THR A 418 -20.83 10.89 -4.84
C THR A 418 -19.91 11.59 -3.83
N ALA A 419 -18.59 11.46 -3.98
CA ALA A 419 -17.63 12.17 -3.13
C ALA A 419 -17.74 13.69 -3.29
N GLU A 420 -17.89 14.17 -4.52
CA GLU A 420 -18.10 15.58 -4.84
C GLU A 420 -19.38 16.11 -4.17
N ARG A 421 -20.49 15.37 -4.25
CA ARG A 421 -21.76 15.72 -3.58
C ARG A 421 -21.61 15.78 -2.05
N ILE A 422 -20.93 14.80 -1.43
CA ILE A 422 -20.71 14.80 0.01
C ILE A 422 -19.88 16.01 0.44
N ALA A 423 -18.81 16.34 -0.30
CA ALA A 423 -18.01 17.52 -0.03
C ALA A 423 -18.85 18.81 -0.15
N GLY A 424 -19.65 18.96 -1.21
CA GLY A 424 -20.54 20.11 -1.36
C GLY A 424 -21.58 20.25 -0.23
N LEU A 425 -22.21 19.14 0.17
CA LEU A 425 -23.16 19.12 1.31
C LEU A 425 -22.51 19.46 2.66
N ARG A 426 -21.20 19.27 2.79
CA ARG A 426 -20.43 19.68 3.98
C ARG A 426 -19.92 21.12 3.91
N GLY A 427 -20.26 21.87 2.86
CA GLY A 427 -19.93 23.29 2.70
C GLY A 427 -18.57 23.56 2.06
N PHE A 428 -17.92 22.56 1.45
CA PHE A 428 -16.70 22.79 0.67
C PHE A 428 -17.06 23.36 -0.71
N ASP A 429 -16.26 24.32 -1.19
CA ASP A 429 -16.38 24.93 -2.52
C ASP A 429 -15.67 24.11 -3.62
N GLY A 430 -15.00 23.03 -3.23
CA GLY A 430 -14.28 22.15 -4.13
C GLY A 430 -13.68 20.95 -3.43
N ILE A 431 -12.97 20.15 -4.22
CA ILE A 431 -12.34 18.91 -3.81
C ILE A 431 -10.98 18.76 -4.48
N CYS A 432 -10.04 18.09 -3.81
CA CYS A 432 -8.72 17.83 -4.34
C CYS A 432 -8.31 16.37 -4.22
N MET A 433 -7.27 15.97 -4.93
CA MET A 433 -6.71 14.62 -4.85
C MET A 433 -5.21 14.58 -5.12
N ASN A 434 -4.54 13.68 -4.41
CA ASN A 434 -3.17 13.28 -4.72
C ASN A 434 -3.21 12.14 -5.74
N SER A 435 -3.20 12.50 -7.02
CA SER A 435 -3.35 11.54 -8.13
C SER A 435 -2.01 11.00 -8.61
N ALA A 436 -1.97 9.69 -8.86
CA ALA A 436 -0.81 9.07 -9.46
C ALA A 436 -0.59 9.53 -10.90
N ILE A 437 0.67 9.46 -11.32
CA ILE A 437 1.18 10.00 -12.58
C ILE A 437 0.39 9.48 -13.79
N GLY A 438 0.29 8.16 -13.92
CA GLY A 438 -0.31 7.48 -15.07
C GLY A 438 -1.85 7.52 -15.13
N VAL A 439 -2.51 8.26 -14.23
CA VAL A 439 -3.99 8.37 -14.19
C VAL A 439 -4.48 9.82 -14.17
N ARG A 440 -3.62 10.82 -14.32
CA ARG A 440 -4.05 12.24 -14.30
C ARG A 440 -5.05 12.59 -15.39
N ALA A 441 -4.80 12.15 -16.61
CA ALA A 441 -5.69 12.36 -17.76
C ALA A 441 -7.12 11.83 -17.52
N TYR A 442 -7.28 10.78 -16.71
CA TYR A 442 -8.62 10.26 -16.34
C TYR A 442 -9.44 11.28 -15.54
N TYR A 443 -8.78 12.04 -14.66
CA TYR A 443 -9.42 13.05 -13.81
C TYR A 443 -9.55 14.39 -14.55
N GLU A 444 -8.59 14.76 -15.40
CA GLU A 444 -8.66 15.99 -16.21
C GLU A 444 -9.88 16.01 -17.11
N ARG A 445 -10.18 14.87 -17.77
CA ARG A 445 -11.43 14.70 -18.54
C ARG A 445 -12.71 14.86 -17.71
N ARG A 446 -12.62 14.91 -16.38
CA ARG A 446 -13.73 15.05 -15.43
C ARG A 446 -13.73 16.41 -14.72
N GLY A 447 -12.96 17.38 -15.21
CA GLY A 447 -12.91 18.76 -14.74
C GLY A 447 -11.95 19.00 -13.57
N TYR A 448 -11.06 18.05 -13.28
CA TYR A 448 -9.97 18.29 -12.34
C TYR A 448 -8.81 18.99 -13.05
N VAL A 449 -8.24 20.00 -12.43
CA VAL A 449 -7.10 20.76 -12.97
C VAL A 449 -5.95 20.67 -11.98
N LEU A 450 -4.74 20.50 -12.48
CA LEU A 450 -3.55 20.51 -11.64
C LEU A 450 -3.35 21.91 -11.05
N ALA A 451 -3.42 22.02 -9.72
CA ALA A 451 -3.21 23.27 -9.03
C ALA A 451 -1.71 23.44 -8.70
N GLY A 452 -1.09 24.46 -9.28
CA GLY A 452 0.33 24.78 -9.09
C GLY A 452 1.23 24.26 -10.23
N ARG A 453 2.46 24.79 -10.29
CA ARG A 453 3.45 24.43 -11.34
C ARG A 453 4.13 23.08 -11.11
N GLU A 454 3.90 22.43 -9.97
CA GLU A 454 4.68 21.27 -9.50
C GLU A 454 3.78 20.23 -8.79
N PHE A 455 3.03 19.41 -9.53
CA PHE A 455 2.38 18.16 -9.06
C PHE A 455 1.56 18.12 -7.75
N GLU A 456 1.21 19.25 -7.12
CA GLU A 456 0.84 19.18 -5.70
C GLU A 456 -0.50 18.48 -5.47
N LEU A 457 -1.57 18.90 -6.14
CA LEU A 457 -2.87 18.26 -6.08
C LEU A 457 -3.68 18.57 -7.35
N LEU A 458 -4.44 17.60 -7.84
CA LEU A 458 -5.52 17.89 -8.78
C LEU A 458 -6.69 18.48 -8.00
N ARG A 459 -7.31 19.55 -8.51
CA ARG A 459 -8.44 20.24 -7.85
C ARG A 459 -9.62 20.38 -8.80
N LYS A 460 -10.82 20.28 -8.26
CA LYS A 460 -12.07 20.61 -8.95
C LYS A 460 -12.88 21.53 -8.05
N ARG A 461 -13.22 22.72 -8.56
CA ARG A 461 -14.17 23.62 -7.90
C ARG A 461 -15.58 23.19 -8.25
N PHE A 462 -16.48 23.28 -7.30
CA PHE A 462 -17.91 23.11 -7.55
C PHE A 462 -18.45 24.40 -8.18
N ALA A 463 -19.42 24.25 -9.08
CA ALA A 463 -20.14 25.42 -9.56
C ALA A 463 -20.82 26.07 -8.35
N VAL A 464 -20.70 27.39 -8.21
CA VAL A 464 -21.50 28.14 -7.25
C VAL A 464 -22.96 27.96 -7.69
N ALA A 465 -23.76 27.37 -6.80
CA ALA A 465 -25.17 27.12 -7.05
C ALA A 465 -25.97 28.41 -7.19
#